data_AF-M2QTV8-F1
#
_entry.id   AF-M2QTV8-F1
#
_cell.length_a   1.000
_cell.length_b   1.000
_cell.length_c   1.000
_cell.angle_alpha   90.00
_cell.angle_beta   90.00
_cell.angle_gamma   90.00
#
_symmetry.space_group_name_H-M   'P 1'
#
loop_
_entity.id
_entity.type
_entity.pdbx_description
1 polymer ?
#
loop_
_entity_poly.entity_id
_entity_poly.type
_entity_poly.pdbx_seq_one_letter_code
_entity_poly.pdbx_strand_id
1 'polypeptide(L)'
;MQATTASARATIEAFHARLAAAEKQQHQAWEQQDQQQFQDMYSPCNSSSTFHDLQCGHRIQTEYTASCGGLCARPVQGYPFVCPTCLIDVVRAEVALEGLTLKLNHNEAVEGSGSSQESEVRRVAEQYIAAMLRRGYRACKAVAKFDEPRLQFFDEFMRQDGFGGVEEECNKEEPVTPRKRPGTATARKAKQNGSDQTPRTLDFRDSATGGAPAERKKMADMNQAVGGAMGGNPSQSVETWVNLPPESAATEAVRKAMEAFSLL
;
A
#
# COMPACT_ATOMS: atom_id res chain seq x y z
N MET A 1 19.45 -71.83 -20.13
CA MET A 1 18.31 -71.16 -19.45
C MET A 1 18.70 -69.98 -18.55
N GLN A 2 19.98 -69.73 -18.22
CA GLN A 2 20.36 -68.58 -17.38
C GLN A 2 20.37 -67.22 -18.10
N ALA A 3 20.51 -67.19 -19.44
CA ALA A 3 20.56 -65.94 -20.19
C ALA A 3 19.22 -65.16 -20.21
N THR A 4 18.08 -65.85 -20.07
CA THR A 4 16.74 -65.23 -20.13
C THR A 4 16.38 -64.49 -18.85
N THR A 5 16.88 -64.94 -17.69
CA THR A 5 16.59 -64.30 -16.40
C THR A 5 17.38 -63.00 -16.21
N ALA A 6 18.61 -62.92 -16.73
CA ALA A 6 19.40 -61.69 -16.72
C ALA A 6 18.76 -60.57 -17.56
N SER A 7 18.27 -60.92 -18.76
CA SER A 7 17.57 -59.97 -19.64
C SER A 7 16.27 -59.43 -19.01
N ALA A 8 15.50 -60.30 -18.37
CA ALA A 8 14.27 -59.89 -17.68
C ALA A 8 14.56 -58.93 -16.50
N ARG A 9 15.60 -59.19 -15.70
CA ARG A 9 16.02 -58.31 -14.60
C ARG A 9 16.45 -56.94 -15.11
N ALA A 10 17.30 -56.89 -16.13
CA ALA A 10 17.74 -55.63 -16.74
C ALA A 10 16.56 -54.81 -17.28
N THR A 11 15.55 -55.48 -17.85
CA THR A 11 14.34 -54.80 -18.34
C THR A 11 13.52 -54.19 -17.21
N ILE A 12 13.37 -54.91 -16.09
CA ILE A 12 12.65 -54.44 -14.89
C ILE A 12 13.40 -53.26 -14.25
N GLU A 13 14.72 -53.36 -14.09
CA GLU A 13 15.55 -52.28 -13.55
C GLU A 13 15.48 -51.02 -14.44
N ALA A 14 15.58 -51.17 -15.75
CA ALA A 14 15.44 -50.06 -16.70
C ALA A 14 14.03 -49.44 -16.68
N PHE A 15 12.99 -50.20 -16.34
CA PHE A 15 11.64 -49.67 -16.14
C PHE A 15 11.56 -48.84 -14.85
N HIS A 16 12.03 -49.35 -13.72
CA HIS A 16 12.05 -48.60 -12.46
C HIS A 16 12.92 -47.34 -12.54
N ALA A 17 14.07 -47.40 -13.21
CA ALA A 17 14.91 -46.22 -13.42
C ALA A 17 14.19 -45.13 -14.24
N ARG A 18 13.43 -45.52 -15.26
CA ARG A 18 12.60 -44.59 -16.05
C ARG A 18 11.46 -44.00 -15.23
N LEU A 19 10.79 -44.79 -14.40
CA LEU A 19 9.76 -44.29 -13.48
C LEU A 19 10.33 -43.29 -12.48
N ALA A 20 11.42 -43.62 -11.80
CA ALA A 20 12.06 -42.72 -10.84
C ALA A 20 12.56 -41.43 -11.51
N ALA A 21 13.07 -41.51 -12.73
CA ALA A 21 13.45 -40.33 -13.50
C ALA A 21 12.24 -39.46 -13.87
N ALA A 22 11.11 -40.08 -14.25
CA ALA A 22 9.87 -39.37 -14.55
C ALA A 22 9.28 -38.69 -13.31
N GLU A 23 9.25 -39.37 -12.17
CA GLU A 23 8.80 -38.79 -10.88
C GLU A 23 9.69 -37.60 -10.48
N LYS A 24 11.01 -37.73 -10.62
CA LYS A 24 11.96 -36.64 -10.35
C LYS A 24 11.70 -35.44 -11.28
N GLN A 25 11.47 -35.68 -12.57
CA GLN A 25 11.15 -34.61 -13.52
C GLN A 25 9.83 -33.91 -13.18
N GLN A 26 8.81 -34.68 -12.77
CA GLN A 26 7.53 -34.11 -12.35
C GLN A 26 7.70 -33.24 -11.10
N HIS A 27 8.45 -33.69 -10.10
CA HIS A 27 8.74 -32.91 -8.90
C HIS A 27 9.48 -31.61 -9.22
N GLN A 28 10.52 -31.69 -10.06
CA GLN A 28 11.27 -30.50 -10.49
C GLN A 28 10.40 -29.50 -11.25
N ALA A 29 9.51 -29.98 -12.13
CA ALA A 29 8.58 -29.11 -12.84
C ALA A 29 7.61 -28.41 -11.88
N TRP A 30 7.13 -29.12 -10.85
CA TRP A 30 6.28 -28.55 -9.82
C TRP A 30 7.01 -27.50 -8.97
N GLU A 31 8.24 -27.78 -8.53
CA GLU A 31 9.08 -26.81 -7.79
C GLU A 31 9.34 -25.53 -8.60
N GLN A 32 9.62 -25.67 -9.89
CA GLN A 32 9.82 -24.52 -10.79
C GLN A 32 8.54 -23.70 -10.95
N GLN A 33 7.39 -24.37 -11.07
CA GLN A 33 6.11 -23.69 -11.17
C GLN A 33 5.77 -22.93 -9.88
N ASP A 34 5.96 -23.55 -8.71
CA ASP A 34 5.79 -22.91 -7.41
C ASP A 34 6.72 -21.70 -7.28
N GLN A 35 7.99 -21.85 -7.64
CA GLN A 35 8.95 -20.77 -7.59
C GLN A 35 8.56 -19.60 -8.52
N GLN A 36 8.06 -19.89 -9.72
CA GLN A 36 7.59 -18.85 -10.63
C GLN A 36 6.37 -18.13 -10.06
N GLN A 37 5.37 -18.86 -9.54
CA GLN A 37 4.19 -18.26 -8.92
C GLN A 37 4.57 -17.39 -7.72
N PHE A 38 5.49 -17.86 -6.88
CA PHE A 38 6.03 -17.10 -5.78
C PHE A 38 6.69 -15.80 -6.27
N GLN A 39 7.55 -15.87 -7.29
CA GLN A 39 8.17 -14.68 -7.86
C GLN A 39 7.13 -13.72 -8.44
N ASP A 40 6.10 -14.23 -9.11
CA ASP A 40 5.07 -13.37 -9.72
C ASP A 40 4.26 -12.62 -8.65
N MET A 41 3.91 -13.26 -7.54
CA MET A 41 3.12 -12.61 -6.48
C MET A 41 3.97 -11.73 -5.56
N TYR A 42 5.21 -12.11 -5.29
CA TYR A 42 6.01 -11.52 -4.21
C TYR A 42 7.27 -10.80 -4.68
N SER A 43 7.62 -10.86 -5.97
CA SER A 43 8.70 -10.04 -6.49
C SER A 43 8.32 -8.56 -6.37
N PRO A 44 9.20 -7.72 -5.79
CA PRO A 44 8.93 -6.30 -5.69
C PRO A 44 8.76 -5.69 -7.08
N CYS A 45 7.89 -4.70 -7.16
CA CYS A 45 7.63 -3.94 -8.38
C CYS A 45 7.08 -4.78 -9.56
N ASN A 46 6.43 -5.91 -9.28
CA ASN A 46 5.62 -6.63 -10.27
C ASN A 46 4.18 -6.10 -10.30
N SER A 47 3.49 -6.18 -11.44
CA SER A 47 2.09 -5.75 -11.57
C SER A 47 1.12 -6.54 -10.70
N SER A 48 1.47 -7.79 -10.40
CA SER A 48 0.69 -8.70 -9.55
C SER A 48 1.11 -8.65 -8.08
N SER A 49 2.18 -7.92 -7.74
CA SER A 49 2.68 -7.84 -6.37
C SER A 49 2.17 -6.60 -5.65
N THR A 50 1.97 -6.74 -4.34
CA THR A 50 1.73 -5.62 -3.42
C THR A 50 3.03 -5.04 -2.86
N PHE A 51 4.19 -5.62 -3.21
CA PHE A 51 5.49 -5.19 -2.72
C PHE A 51 6.17 -4.27 -3.71
N HIS A 52 6.79 -3.22 -3.19
CA HIS A 52 7.57 -2.28 -4.00
C HIS A 52 8.89 -1.95 -3.31
N ASP A 53 9.98 -2.01 -4.08
CA ASP A 53 11.26 -1.47 -3.65
C ASP A 53 11.32 -0.01 -4.10
N LEU A 54 11.61 0.90 -3.16
CA LEU A 54 11.75 2.33 -3.42
C LEU A 54 13.22 2.69 -3.72
N GLN A 55 13.44 3.81 -4.40
CA GLN A 55 14.78 4.31 -4.73
C GLN A 55 15.62 4.63 -3.49
N CYS A 56 14.99 4.92 -2.34
CA CYS A 56 15.68 5.09 -1.07
C CYS A 56 16.18 3.77 -0.45
N GLY A 57 15.99 2.62 -1.11
CA GLY A 57 16.44 1.31 -0.66
C GLY A 57 15.46 0.55 0.24
N HIS A 58 14.40 1.22 0.71
CA HIS A 58 13.37 0.61 1.55
C HIS A 58 12.32 -0.15 0.73
N ARG A 59 11.80 -1.23 1.32
CA ARG A 59 10.66 -1.98 0.78
C ARG A 59 9.37 -1.54 1.46
N ILE A 60 8.31 -1.45 0.67
CA ILE A 60 6.97 -1.13 1.13
C ILE A 60 5.97 -2.19 0.64
N GLN A 61 4.84 -2.28 1.34
CA GLN A 61 3.69 -3.09 0.97
C GLN A 61 2.45 -2.20 0.86
N THR A 62 1.68 -2.39 -0.21
CA THR A 62 0.39 -1.74 -0.43
C THR A 62 -0.75 -2.69 -0.03
N GLU A 63 -1.92 -2.12 0.26
CA GLU A 63 -3.12 -2.90 0.60
C GLU A 63 -3.64 -3.71 -0.61
N TYR A 64 -3.52 -3.14 -1.80
CA TYR A 64 -3.92 -3.76 -3.08
C TYR A 64 -2.76 -3.73 -4.06
N THR A 65 -2.81 -4.57 -5.09
CA THR A 65 -1.85 -4.52 -6.20
C THR A 65 -1.92 -3.15 -6.85
N ALA A 66 -0.77 -2.51 -7.01
CA ALA A 66 -0.68 -1.14 -7.47
C ALA A 66 0.46 -1.01 -8.48
N SER A 67 0.32 -0.11 -9.46
CA SER A 67 1.44 0.21 -10.34
C SER A 67 2.56 0.89 -9.54
N CYS A 68 3.80 0.63 -9.96
CA CYS A 68 4.94 1.38 -9.46
C CYS A 68 4.74 2.89 -9.68
N GLY A 69 5.21 3.70 -8.73
CA GLY A 69 5.23 5.15 -8.87
C GLY A 69 6.59 5.65 -9.33
N GLY A 70 6.73 6.97 -9.52
CA GLY A 70 8.00 7.59 -9.93
C GLY A 70 9.19 7.39 -8.97
N LEU A 71 8.94 6.98 -7.72
CA LEU A 71 9.97 6.72 -6.70
C LEU A 71 10.29 5.22 -6.50
N CYS A 72 9.69 4.33 -7.29
CA CYS A 72 10.04 2.92 -7.26
C CYS A 72 11.39 2.66 -7.93
N ALA A 73 12.05 1.55 -7.57
CA ALA A 73 13.27 1.06 -8.22
C ALA A 73 13.04 0.79 -9.72
N ARG A 74 11.82 0.40 -10.10
CA ARG A 74 11.34 0.34 -11.48
C ARG A 74 10.26 1.41 -11.67
N PRO A 75 10.63 2.66 -11.99
CA PRO A 75 9.67 3.75 -12.04
C PRO A 75 8.70 3.57 -13.22
N VAL A 76 7.42 3.81 -12.96
CA VAL A 76 6.35 3.84 -13.97
C VAL A 76 5.58 5.14 -13.78
N GLN A 77 4.90 5.62 -14.83
CA GLN A 77 4.00 6.76 -14.72
C GLN A 77 2.93 6.48 -13.65
N GLY A 78 2.84 7.36 -12.66
CA GLY A 78 1.91 7.22 -11.56
C GLY A 78 2.34 8.02 -10.35
N TYR A 79 1.44 8.14 -9.38
CA TYR A 79 1.71 8.85 -8.15
C TYR A 79 2.77 8.13 -7.31
N PRO A 80 3.75 8.86 -6.74
CA PRO A 80 4.79 8.26 -5.91
C PRO A 80 4.22 7.72 -4.59
N PHE A 81 4.91 6.74 -4.02
CA PHE A 81 4.63 6.26 -2.66
C PHE A 81 5.40 7.09 -1.63
N VAL A 82 4.83 7.28 -0.44
CA VAL A 82 5.56 7.82 0.71
C VAL A 82 6.35 6.68 1.35
N CYS A 83 7.68 6.78 1.43
CA CYS A 83 8.46 5.83 2.24
C CYS A 83 8.24 6.12 3.74
N PRO A 84 7.61 5.22 4.52
CA PRO A 84 7.33 5.51 5.92
C PRO A 84 8.60 5.64 6.76
N THR A 85 9.65 4.85 6.45
CA THR A 85 10.94 4.95 7.15
C THR A 85 11.59 6.32 6.95
N CYS A 86 11.74 6.77 5.70
CA CYS A 86 12.30 8.09 5.42
C CYS A 86 11.44 9.23 6.01
N LEU A 87 10.11 9.05 6.02
CA LEU A 87 9.21 10.04 6.63
C LEU A 87 9.44 10.13 8.15
N ILE A 88 9.60 8.99 8.84
CA ILE A 88 9.91 8.95 10.27
C ILE A 88 11.22 9.69 10.54
N ASP A 89 12.25 9.49 9.71
CA ASP A 89 13.54 10.16 9.88
C ASP A 89 13.41 11.68 9.70
N VAL A 90 12.65 12.13 8.70
CA VAL A 90 12.35 13.56 8.49
C VAL A 90 11.60 14.15 9.69
N VAL A 91 10.53 13.50 10.16
CA VAL A 91 9.75 13.97 11.33
C VAL A 91 10.62 14.03 12.58
N ARG A 92 11.47 13.01 12.81
CA ARG A 92 12.41 13.00 13.94
C ARG A 92 13.40 14.15 13.88
N ALA A 93 13.95 14.43 12.70
CA ALA A 93 14.87 15.55 12.50
C ALA A 93 14.18 16.89 12.77
N GLU A 94 12.96 17.09 12.26
CA GLU A 94 12.19 18.32 12.46
C GLU A 94 11.84 18.56 13.94
N VAL A 95 11.34 17.53 14.63
CA VAL A 95 11.06 17.64 16.07
C VAL A 95 12.34 17.95 16.86
N ALA A 96 13.47 17.38 16.47
CA ALA A 96 14.76 17.68 17.11
C ALA A 96 15.17 19.15 16.88
N LEU A 97 14.98 19.68 15.67
CA LEU A 97 15.28 21.08 15.34
C LEU A 97 14.33 22.05 16.07
N GLU A 98 13.04 21.77 16.12
CA GLU A 98 12.07 22.55 16.91
C GLU A 98 12.41 22.51 18.41
N GLY A 99 12.76 21.33 18.93
CA GLY A 99 13.20 21.16 20.32
C GLY A 99 14.47 21.94 20.66
N LEU A 100 15.43 22.06 19.74
CA LEU A 100 16.61 22.90 19.89
C LEU A 100 16.25 24.39 19.89
N THR A 101 15.33 24.79 19.02
CA THR A 101 14.85 26.18 18.90
C THR A 101 14.11 26.64 20.16
N LEU A 102 13.33 25.74 20.78
CA LEU A 102 12.61 26.02 22.03
C LEU A 102 13.55 26.09 23.24
N LYS A 103 14.54 25.19 23.34
CA LYS A 103 15.51 25.19 24.46
C LYS A 103 16.41 26.43 24.49
N LEU A 104 16.76 26.98 23.33
CA LEU A 104 17.54 28.21 23.24
C LEU A 104 16.78 29.45 23.74
N ASN A 105 15.45 29.42 23.70
CA ASN A 105 14.60 30.55 24.10
C ASN A 105 14.00 30.42 25.51
N HIS A 106 14.07 29.25 26.16
CA HIS A 106 13.46 28.99 27.47
C HIS A 106 14.45 28.90 28.64
N ASN A 107 15.36 29.87 28.74
CA ASN A 107 16.00 30.19 30.04
C ASN A 107 15.05 30.95 30.99
N GLU A 108 13.80 31.18 30.61
CA GLU A 108 12.77 31.76 31.47
C GLU A 108 11.86 30.66 32.02
N ALA A 109 11.83 30.57 33.35
CA ALA A 109 11.06 29.62 34.13
C ALA A 109 9.57 29.70 33.80
N VAL A 110 9.03 28.71 33.09
CA VAL A 110 7.58 28.58 32.88
C VAL A 110 7.13 27.22 33.42
N GLU A 111 6.69 27.24 34.67
CA GLU A 111 5.79 26.23 35.23
C GLU A 111 4.42 26.42 34.58
N GLY A 112 4.04 25.56 33.63
CA GLY A 112 2.70 25.61 33.07
C GLY A 112 2.48 24.66 31.91
N SER A 113 1.95 23.47 32.23
CA SER A 113 1.10 22.65 31.36
C SER A 113 1.45 22.61 29.86
N GLY A 114 2.72 22.40 29.53
CA GLY A 114 3.15 22.21 28.14
C GLY A 114 2.50 20.96 27.55
N SER A 115 2.15 21.02 26.27
CA SER A 115 1.77 19.83 25.50
C SER A 115 2.84 18.75 25.68
N SER A 116 2.43 17.51 25.94
CA SER A 116 3.38 16.39 26.04
C SER A 116 4.20 16.32 24.76
N GLN A 117 5.51 16.07 24.87
CA GLN A 117 6.42 15.90 23.72
C GLN A 117 5.86 14.92 22.68
N GLU A 118 5.15 13.88 23.12
CA GLU A 118 4.50 12.92 22.23
C GLU A 118 3.39 13.54 21.37
N SER A 119 2.60 14.47 21.93
CA SER A 119 1.56 15.18 21.19
C SER A 119 2.14 16.11 20.13
N GLU A 120 3.32 16.69 20.40
CA GLU A 120 4.02 17.55 19.45
C GLU A 120 4.59 16.74 18.28
N VAL A 121 5.25 15.62 18.58
CA VAL A 121 5.71 14.67 17.56
C VAL A 121 4.55 14.23 16.66
N ARG A 122 3.41 13.89 17.27
CA ARG A 122 2.20 13.47 16.55
C ARG A 122 1.67 14.59 15.65
N ARG A 123 1.60 15.83 16.16
CA ARG A 123 1.14 17.01 15.41
C ARG A 123 2.01 17.25 14.18
N VAL A 124 3.34 17.23 14.34
CA VAL A 124 4.30 17.41 13.22
C VAL A 124 4.17 16.27 12.22
N ALA A 125 4.08 15.02 12.68
CA ALA A 125 3.90 13.86 11.81
C ALA A 125 2.62 13.95 10.99
N GLU A 126 1.48 14.25 11.61
CA GLU A 126 0.18 14.38 10.96
C GLU A 126 0.18 15.51 9.91
N GLN A 127 0.82 16.65 10.23
CA GLN A 127 0.95 17.77 9.29
C GLN A 127 1.74 17.36 8.03
N TYR A 128 2.85 16.65 8.20
CA TYR A 128 3.67 16.15 7.09
C TYR A 128 2.92 15.10 6.26
N ILE A 129 2.27 14.12 6.90
CA ILE A 129 1.47 13.10 6.22
C ILE A 129 0.35 13.77 5.42
N ALA A 130 -0.41 14.69 6.03
CA ALA A 130 -1.49 15.40 5.36
C ALA A 130 -0.99 16.26 4.19
N ALA A 131 0.20 16.86 4.27
CA ALA A 131 0.80 17.59 3.17
C ALA A 131 1.17 16.67 1.99
N MET A 132 1.74 15.49 2.28
CA MET A 132 2.10 14.50 1.25
C MET A 132 0.85 13.91 0.57
N LEU A 133 -0.18 13.56 1.34
CA LEU A 133 -1.44 13.06 0.80
C LEU A 133 -2.15 14.10 -0.09
N ARG A 134 -2.13 15.39 0.29
CA ARG A 134 -2.66 16.48 -0.56
C ARG A 134 -1.90 16.65 -1.88
N ARG A 135 -0.63 16.27 -1.93
CA ARG A 135 0.19 16.25 -3.16
C ARG A 135 -0.07 14.99 -4.02
N GLY A 136 -0.98 14.11 -3.60
CA GLY A 136 -1.32 12.88 -4.31
C GLY A 136 -0.39 11.71 -4.02
N TYR A 137 0.49 11.80 -3.03
CA TYR A 137 1.32 10.64 -2.65
C TYR A 137 0.45 9.52 -2.07
N ARG A 138 0.85 8.28 -2.32
CA ARG A 138 0.15 7.08 -1.85
C ARG A 138 0.70 6.61 -0.51
N ALA A 139 -0.20 6.31 0.43
CA ALA A 139 0.14 5.67 1.70
C ALA A 139 0.54 4.21 1.47
N CYS A 140 1.45 3.70 2.31
CA CYS A 140 1.89 2.31 2.27
C CYS A 140 2.43 1.88 3.64
N LYS A 141 2.62 0.57 3.81
CA LYS A 141 3.22 -0.03 5.01
C LYS A 141 4.70 -0.29 4.76
N ALA A 142 5.56 0.09 5.70
CA ALA A 142 6.97 -0.29 5.63
C ALA A 142 7.12 -1.79 5.91
N VAL A 143 7.98 -2.47 5.15
CA VAL A 143 8.30 -3.88 5.39
C VAL A 143 9.81 -4.06 5.38
N ALA A 144 10.32 -4.87 6.30
CA ALA A 144 11.73 -5.22 6.35
C ALA A 144 12.13 -5.92 5.04
N LYS A 145 13.28 -5.50 4.47
CA LYS A 145 13.83 -6.11 3.27
C LYS A 145 14.71 -7.28 3.68
N PHE A 146 14.34 -8.48 3.25
CA PHE A 146 15.14 -9.70 3.41
C PHE A 146 15.83 -10.05 2.09
N ASP A 147 17.01 -10.64 2.17
CA ASP A 147 17.76 -11.11 0.99
C ASP A 147 17.00 -12.24 0.27
N GLU A 148 16.36 -13.11 1.04
CA GLU A 148 15.48 -14.15 0.53
C GLU A 148 14.01 -13.73 0.69
N PRO A 149 13.29 -13.39 -0.41
CA PRO A 149 11.93 -12.90 -0.31
C PRO A 149 10.97 -13.91 0.34
N ARG A 150 11.24 -15.23 0.24
CA ARG A 150 10.42 -16.27 0.91
C ARG A 150 10.38 -16.09 2.43
N LEU A 151 11.46 -15.62 3.03
CA LEU A 151 11.53 -15.39 4.48
C LEU A 151 10.66 -14.23 4.93
N GLN A 152 10.37 -13.27 4.05
CA GLN A 152 9.49 -12.14 4.36
C GLN A 152 8.04 -12.59 4.65
N PHE A 153 7.67 -13.78 4.15
CA PHE A 153 6.35 -14.38 4.31
C PHE A 153 6.37 -15.56 5.27
N PHE A 154 7.49 -15.84 5.92
CA PHE A 154 7.60 -16.98 6.82
C PHE A 154 6.48 -16.95 7.88
N ASP A 155 6.22 -15.79 8.48
CA ASP A 155 5.15 -15.62 9.46
C ASP A 155 3.74 -15.79 8.87
N GLU A 156 3.55 -15.47 7.59
CA GLU A 156 2.26 -15.65 6.92
C GLU A 156 2.04 -17.11 6.50
N PHE A 157 3.07 -17.77 5.98
CA PHE A 157 3.06 -19.21 5.68
C PHE A 157 2.85 -20.06 6.93
N MET A 158 3.61 -19.78 8.00
CA MET A 158 3.44 -20.47 9.28
C MET A 158 2.01 -20.32 9.82
N ARG A 159 1.39 -19.14 9.68
CA ARG A 159 -0.02 -18.93 10.06
C ARG A 159 -1.00 -19.67 9.14
N GLN A 160 -0.77 -19.71 7.83
CA GLN A 160 -1.64 -20.42 6.87
C GLN A 160 -1.62 -21.94 7.08
N ASP A 161 -0.45 -22.51 7.35
CA ASP A 161 -0.28 -23.96 7.56
C ASP A 161 -0.64 -24.39 9.00
N GLY A 162 -1.14 -23.46 9.84
CA GLY A 162 -1.52 -23.75 11.23
C GLY A 162 -0.33 -24.02 12.17
N PHE A 163 0.89 -23.76 11.71
CA PHE A 163 2.13 -23.86 12.50
C PHE A 163 2.48 -22.56 13.26
N GLY A 164 1.67 -21.50 13.13
CA GLY A 164 1.74 -20.28 13.92
C GLY A 164 1.46 -20.58 15.40
N GLY A 165 2.45 -21.14 16.08
CA GLY A 165 2.36 -21.60 17.45
C GLY A 165 2.13 -20.46 18.43
N VAL A 166 1.17 -20.69 19.31
CA VAL A 166 0.79 -19.93 20.50
C VAL A 166 0.27 -18.53 20.18
N GLU A 167 -1.06 -18.43 20.18
CA GLU A 167 -1.83 -17.20 20.16
C GLU A 167 -1.11 -16.11 20.96
N GLU A 168 -0.67 -15.04 20.29
CA GLU A 168 -0.50 -13.75 20.94
C GLU A 168 -1.90 -13.30 21.39
N GLU A 169 -2.37 -13.83 22.51
CA GLU A 169 -3.54 -13.37 23.29
C GLU A 169 -3.36 -11.93 23.82
N CYS A 170 -2.51 -11.11 23.20
CA CYS A 170 -2.17 -9.75 23.62
C CYS A 170 -2.64 -8.68 22.63
N ASN A 171 -3.69 -8.94 21.87
CA ASN A 171 -4.55 -7.85 21.38
C ASN A 171 -6.00 -8.28 21.52
N LYS A 172 -6.64 -7.78 22.58
CA LYS A 172 -8.09 -7.84 22.79
C LYS A 172 -8.77 -7.47 21.47
N GLU A 173 -9.42 -8.44 20.84
CA GLU A 173 -10.33 -8.23 19.74
C GLU A 173 -11.34 -7.15 20.18
N GLU A 174 -11.15 -5.95 19.64
CA GLU A 174 -12.19 -4.94 19.66
C GLU A 174 -13.36 -5.55 18.87
N PRO A 175 -14.55 -5.71 19.47
CA PRO A 175 -15.64 -6.43 18.84
C PRO A 175 -15.97 -5.77 17.52
N VAL A 176 -15.71 -6.49 16.41
CA VAL A 176 -16.05 -6.06 15.07
C VAL A 176 -17.56 -5.91 15.01
N THR A 177 -18.03 -4.68 15.23
CA THR A 177 -19.43 -4.35 15.06
C THR A 177 -19.79 -4.65 13.60
N PRO A 178 -20.81 -5.49 13.34
CA PRO A 178 -21.18 -5.83 11.97
C PRO A 178 -21.56 -4.56 11.22
N ARG A 179 -20.79 -4.21 10.18
CA ARG A 179 -21.09 -3.09 9.28
C ARG A 179 -22.50 -3.30 8.72
N LYS A 180 -23.41 -2.37 9.03
CA LYS A 180 -24.75 -2.31 8.44
C LYS A 180 -24.59 -2.19 6.92
N ARG A 181 -24.99 -3.24 6.19
CA ARG A 181 -25.04 -3.22 4.74
C ARG A 181 -26.03 -2.12 4.29
N PRO A 182 -25.64 -1.24 3.35
CA PRO A 182 -26.57 -0.31 2.73
C PRO A 182 -27.53 -1.10 1.82
N GLY A 183 -28.82 -1.09 2.15
CA GLY A 183 -29.88 -1.46 1.21
C GLY A 183 -30.43 -2.88 1.35
N THR A 184 -31.46 -3.03 2.19
CA THR A 184 -32.68 -3.78 1.87
C THR A 184 -33.80 -3.23 2.75
N ALA A 185 -34.35 -2.09 2.34
CA ALA A 185 -35.64 -1.63 2.83
C ALA A 185 -36.73 -2.47 2.12
N THR A 186 -37.03 -3.65 2.65
CA THR A 186 -38.29 -4.33 2.33
C THR A 186 -39.36 -3.80 3.26
N ALA A 187 -40.24 -2.99 2.68
CA ALA A 187 -41.43 -2.44 3.30
C ALA A 187 -42.57 -3.48 3.41
N ARG A 188 -43.51 -3.17 4.34
CA ARG A 188 -44.91 -3.65 4.48
C ARG A 188 -45.08 -4.98 5.26
N LYS A 189 -46.04 -5.19 6.17
CA LYS A 189 -47.28 -4.51 6.67
C LYS A 189 -47.67 -5.30 7.96
N ALA A 190 -48.00 -4.70 9.11
CA ALA A 190 -49.32 -4.23 9.59
C ALA A 190 -50.02 -5.14 10.65
N LYS A 191 -50.64 -4.46 11.64
CA LYS A 191 -51.64 -4.86 12.68
C LYS A 191 -51.08 -5.59 13.93
N GLN A 192 -51.52 -5.33 15.18
CA GLN A 192 -52.60 -4.49 15.75
C GLN A 192 -52.44 -4.36 17.28
N ASN A 193 -52.90 -3.22 17.82
CA ASN A 193 -53.60 -2.99 19.11
C ASN A 193 -52.88 -2.99 20.48
N GLY A 194 -53.19 -1.95 21.28
CA GLY A 194 -53.00 -1.83 22.74
C GLY A 194 -52.42 -0.47 23.16
N SER A 195 -53.18 0.62 23.08
CA SER A 195 -53.95 1.28 24.17
C SER A 195 -53.13 2.14 25.13
N ASP A 196 -53.51 3.42 25.19
CA ASP A 196 -53.55 4.31 26.37
C ASP A 196 -52.24 4.83 27.00
N GLN A 197 -51.85 6.06 26.65
CA GLN A 197 -52.12 7.27 27.46
C GLN A 197 -51.42 8.53 26.89
N THR A 198 -52.19 9.61 26.82
CA THR A 198 -51.87 11.00 26.44
C THR A 198 -51.16 11.76 27.58
N PRO A 199 -50.94 13.10 27.53
CA PRO A 199 -50.49 13.99 26.46
C PRO A 199 -49.34 14.91 26.93
N ARG A 200 -48.52 15.46 26.03
CA ARG A 200 -48.00 16.85 26.19
C ARG A 200 -47.80 17.56 24.85
N THR A 201 -48.49 18.69 24.80
CA THR A 201 -48.44 19.85 23.91
C THR A 201 -47.04 20.41 23.69
N LEU A 202 -46.74 20.88 22.47
CA LEU A 202 -46.61 22.31 22.13
C LEU A 202 -46.23 22.50 20.66
N ASP A 203 -46.68 23.64 20.15
CA ASP A 203 -46.96 24.05 18.78
C ASP A 203 -45.74 24.40 17.89
N PHE A 204 -46.07 24.91 16.69
CA PHE A 204 -45.25 25.63 15.70
C PHE A 204 -44.42 24.73 14.74
N ARG A 205 -44.47 24.87 13.40
CA ARG A 205 -44.95 25.95 12.53
C ARG A 205 -45.07 25.44 11.08
N ASP A 206 -46.10 25.90 10.37
CA ASP A 206 -46.27 25.76 8.92
C ASP A 206 -45.13 26.41 8.11
N SER A 207 -44.71 25.75 7.04
CA SER A 207 -44.37 26.39 5.76
C SER A 207 -44.54 25.38 4.63
N ALA A 208 -45.68 25.50 3.95
CA ALA A 208 -45.96 24.87 2.67
C ALA A 208 -45.38 25.70 1.53
N THR A 209 -44.85 25.01 0.51
CA THR A 209 -44.85 25.27 -0.95
C THR A 209 -43.58 24.63 -1.51
N GLY A 210 -43.58 23.78 -2.54
CA GLY A 210 -44.53 23.49 -3.60
C GLY A 210 -43.66 23.14 -4.82
N GLY A 211 -44.10 22.18 -5.66
CA GLY A 211 -43.47 21.94 -6.97
C GLY A 211 -43.07 20.49 -7.22
N ALA A 212 -43.99 19.72 -7.80
CA ALA A 212 -43.73 18.45 -8.46
C ALA A 212 -43.49 18.69 -9.99
N PRO A 213 -43.60 17.70 -10.89
CA PRO A 213 -42.46 16.98 -11.47
C PRO A 213 -42.41 17.06 -13.01
N ALA A 214 -41.25 16.78 -13.61
CA ALA A 214 -41.12 16.53 -15.06
C ALA A 214 -39.75 15.86 -15.32
N GLU A 215 -39.51 15.00 -16.30
CA GLU A 215 -40.33 14.20 -17.19
C GLU A 215 -39.36 13.20 -17.84
N ARG A 216 -39.92 12.11 -18.38
CA ARG A 216 -39.24 11.12 -19.20
C ARG A 216 -38.58 11.75 -20.43
N LYS A 217 -37.40 11.25 -20.82
CA LYS A 217 -37.09 11.12 -22.25
C LYS A 217 -36.34 9.82 -22.56
N LYS A 218 -36.96 9.05 -23.44
CA LYS A 218 -36.46 7.84 -24.11
C LYS A 218 -35.64 8.22 -25.35
N MET A 219 -34.77 7.30 -25.73
CA MET A 219 -34.30 6.96 -27.09
C MET A 219 -33.49 8.01 -27.87
N ALA A 220 -32.27 7.65 -28.25
CA ALA A 220 -31.93 7.39 -29.65
C ALA A 220 -30.58 6.68 -29.77
N ASP A 221 -30.63 5.54 -30.43
CA ASP A 221 -29.55 4.86 -31.13
C ASP A 221 -29.15 5.73 -32.34
N MET A 222 -27.86 5.98 -32.57
CA MET A 222 -27.39 6.51 -33.87
C MET A 222 -25.92 6.15 -34.09
N ASN A 223 -25.72 5.08 -34.85
CA ASN A 223 -24.52 4.84 -35.62
C ASN A 223 -24.29 5.99 -36.61
N GLN A 224 -23.09 6.57 -36.63
CA GLN A 224 -22.54 7.13 -37.86
C GLN A 224 -21.01 7.02 -37.85
N ALA A 225 -20.52 6.30 -38.86
CA ALA A 225 -19.14 6.23 -39.27
C ALA A 225 -18.72 7.50 -40.04
N VAL A 226 -17.46 7.52 -40.50
CA VAL A 226 -16.72 8.58 -41.22
C VAL A 226 -15.97 9.48 -40.23
N GLY A 227 -14.66 9.74 -40.29
CA GLY A 227 -13.61 9.50 -41.26
C GLY A 227 -12.57 10.61 -41.07
N GLY A 228 -11.28 10.25 -41.01
CA GLY A 228 -10.10 11.08 -41.31
C GLY A 228 -9.92 12.50 -40.71
N ALA A 229 -8.92 12.66 -39.84
CA ALA A 229 -8.00 13.82 -39.76
C ALA A 229 -6.93 13.50 -38.68
N MET A 230 -5.68 13.22 -39.02
CA MET A 230 -4.57 14.18 -39.14
C MET A 230 -4.43 15.14 -37.94
N GLY A 231 -3.32 14.97 -37.21
CA GLY A 231 -2.59 16.05 -36.55
C GLY A 231 -3.15 16.59 -35.24
N GLY A 232 -2.78 15.96 -34.13
CA GLY A 232 -2.98 16.50 -32.78
C GLY A 232 -1.77 16.21 -31.91
N ASN A 233 -0.81 17.12 -31.91
CA ASN A 233 0.37 17.14 -31.03
C ASN A 233 -0.01 17.82 -29.70
N PRO A 234 -0.02 17.13 -28.54
CA PRO A 234 -0.03 17.79 -27.26
C PRO A 234 1.40 17.89 -26.74
N SER A 235 2.17 18.81 -27.32
CA SER A 235 3.30 19.43 -26.62
C SER A 235 2.73 20.33 -25.52
N GLN A 236 2.50 19.75 -24.35
CA GLN A 236 2.44 20.49 -23.09
C GLN A 236 3.61 20.06 -22.21
N SER A 237 4.65 20.88 -22.27
CA SER A 237 5.77 20.91 -21.35
C SER A 237 5.29 21.18 -19.93
N VAL A 238 5.38 20.16 -19.07
CA VAL A 238 5.43 20.37 -17.61
C VAL A 238 6.80 19.86 -17.14
N GLU A 239 7.84 20.47 -17.67
CA GLU A 239 9.19 20.34 -17.14
C GLU A 239 9.57 21.64 -16.44
N THR A 240 8.98 21.88 -15.28
CA THR A 240 9.62 22.71 -14.26
C THR A 240 10.34 21.76 -13.31
N TRP A 241 11.28 20.97 -13.85
CA TRP A 241 12.25 20.29 -13.02
C TRP A 241 13.20 21.38 -12.50
N VAL A 242 13.36 21.39 -11.18
CA VAL A 242 14.39 22.15 -10.48
C VAL A 242 15.70 21.92 -11.22
N ASN A 243 16.25 22.97 -11.84
CA ASN A 243 17.60 22.94 -12.39
C ASN A 243 18.56 22.70 -11.22
N LEU A 244 18.85 21.42 -10.95
CA LEU A 244 19.97 21.05 -10.11
C LEU A 244 21.22 21.56 -10.83
N PRO A 245 22.12 22.27 -10.12
CA PRO A 245 23.37 22.70 -10.72
C PRO A 245 24.10 21.48 -11.29
N PRO A 246 24.80 21.62 -12.42
CA PRO A 246 25.52 20.51 -13.05
C PRO A 246 26.40 19.82 -12.01
N GLU A 247 26.43 18.48 -12.00
CA GLU A 247 27.07 17.64 -10.97
C GLU A 247 28.53 18.04 -10.67
N SER A 248 29.21 18.68 -11.62
CA SER A 248 30.56 19.23 -11.43
C SER A 248 30.62 20.38 -10.40
N ALA A 249 29.60 21.22 -10.31
CA ALA A 249 29.56 22.34 -9.37
C ALA A 249 29.22 21.88 -7.94
N ALA A 250 28.31 20.90 -7.81
CA ALA A 250 27.93 20.33 -6.53
C ALA A 250 29.09 19.54 -5.89
N THR A 251 29.87 18.81 -6.69
CA THR A 251 31.03 18.04 -6.20
C THR A 251 32.20 18.94 -5.80
N GLU A 252 32.40 20.09 -6.45
CA GLU A 252 33.45 21.04 -6.06
C GLU A 252 33.13 21.79 -4.76
N ALA A 253 31.86 22.14 -4.53
CA ALA A 253 31.44 22.79 -3.30
C ALA A 253 31.63 21.86 -2.07
N VAL A 254 31.31 20.58 -2.21
CA VAL A 254 31.53 19.57 -1.16
C VAL A 254 33.03 19.37 -0.91
N ARG A 255 33.85 19.33 -1.96
CA ARG A 255 35.32 19.22 -1.81
C ARG A 255 35.91 20.41 -1.06
N LYS A 256 35.52 21.64 -1.41
CA LYS A 256 35.98 22.87 -0.71
C LYS A 256 35.53 22.91 0.75
N ALA A 257 34.33 22.44 1.05
CA ALA A 257 33.84 22.36 2.44
C ALA A 257 34.66 21.36 3.27
N MET A 258 35.03 20.21 2.69
CA MET A 258 35.88 19.22 3.37
C MET A 258 37.31 19.71 3.59
N GLU A 259 37.87 20.47 2.63
CA GLU A 259 39.19 21.11 2.79
C GLU A 259 39.18 22.17 3.91
N ALA A 260 38.12 22.98 3.99
CA ALA A 260 37.98 24.00 5.04
C ALA A 260 37.89 23.39 6.45
N PHE A 261 37.24 22.23 6.59
CA PHE A 261 37.16 21.51 7.87
C PHE A 261 38.48 20.83 8.28
N SER A 262 39.39 20.60 7.33
CA SER A 262 40.69 19.98 7.62
C SER A 262 41.74 20.97 8.11
N LEU A 263 41.45 22.28 8.05
CA LEU A 263 42.33 23.37 8.47
C LEU A 263 41.96 23.97 9.84
N LEU A 264 40.92 23.44 10.50
CA LEU A 264 40.53 23.73 11.88
C LEU A 264 41.02 22.62 12.81
#